data_AF-A0A146K8E3-F1
#
_entry.id   AF-A0A146K8E3-F1
#
_cell.length_a   1.000
_cell.length_b   1.000
_cell.length_c   1.000
_cell.angle_alpha   90.00
_cell.angle_beta   90.00
_cell.angle_gamma   90.00
#
_symmetry.space_group_name_H-M   'P 1'
#
loop_
_entity.id
_entity.type
_entity.pdbx_description
1 polymer ?
#
loop_
_entity_poly.entity_id
_entity_poly.type
_entity_poly.pdbx_seq_one_letter_code
_entity_poly.pdbx_strand_id
1 'polypeptide(L)'
;NNTLVTNQCLILKYEQCSNKFNNKTMFNYICAPVLNKAAKEQFQRLSLDAMFMPDLKIVDQLAFFSSQLKHLYLPSVVEIGQCAFQYNNFQILSLTKLITLKEDSQFYSCKHLKLFHAPILSCVSEFCFQDCERLESVIVPAASIRDSAFHGCQNLQMAVCKKSQFKCGCKNCPKCTKRFQLCLQRGELFAKSKLFQQLSLQIEFDEKFVRFVKIQPTHIQTHQDNQNLQGKWTKIHEKQIILAKLKGVTQIALSLSNEMKINELE
;
A
#
# COMPACT_ATOMS: atom_id res chain seq x y z
N ASN A 1 4.60 27.57 13.59
CA ASN A 1 4.73 26.99 12.23
C ASN A 1 5.04 25.50 12.33
N ASN A 2 4.05 24.64 12.07
CA ASN A 2 4.15 23.18 12.26
C ASN A 2 4.64 22.43 11.01
N THR A 3 4.97 23.17 9.96
CA THR A 3 5.35 22.68 8.65
C THR A 3 6.62 23.40 8.19
N LEU A 4 7.55 22.66 7.60
CA LEU A 4 8.76 23.21 7.00
C LEU A 4 8.94 22.56 5.62
N VAL A 5 9.18 23.36 4.58
CA VAL A 5 9.55 22.86 3.26
C VAL A 5 11.02 23.21 3.01
N THR A 6 11.87 22.19 2.82
CA THR A 6 13.28 22.36 2.49
C THR A 6 13.65 21.38 1.37
N ASN A 7 14.38 21.84 0.35
CA ASN A 7 14.83 20.99 -0.77
C ASN A 7 13.73 20.07 -1.34
N GLN A 8 12.53 20.63 -1.60
CA GLN A 8 11.37 19.88 -2.10
C GLN A 8 10.86 18.76 -1.17
N CYS A 9 11.18 18.81 0.12
CA CYS A 9 10.68 17.91 1.14
C CYS A 9 9.81 18.66 2.16
N LEU A 10 8.57 18.21 2.33
CA LEU A 10 7.69 18.65 3.40
C LEU A 10 8.02 17.87 4.68
N ILE A 11 8.39 18.58 5.73
CA ILE A 11 8.69 18.01 7.05
C ILE A 11 7.54 18.31 8.01
N LEU A 12 6.93 17.25 8.55
CA LEU A 12 5.90 17.30 9.59
C LEU A 12 6.47 16.69 10.88
N LYS A 13 6.66 17.52 11.90
CA LYS A 13 7.35 17.14 13.14
C LYS A 13 6.43 16.69 14.28
N TYR A 14 5.12 16.78 14.08
CA TYR A 14 4.14 16.56 15.13
C TYR A 14 3.20 15.42 14.75
N GLU A 15 2.65 14.77 15.76
CA GLU A 15 1.73 13.64 15.58
C GLU A 15 0.46 14.03 14.83
N GLN A 16 0.07 15.30 14.92
CA GLN A 16 -1.12 15.84 14.32
C GLN A 16 -0.77 17.02 13.42
N CYS A 17 -1.35 17.02 12.22
CA CYS A 17 -1.30 18.15 11.30
C CYS A 17 -2.63 18.18 10.54
N SER A 18 -3.37 19.28 10.65
CA SER A 18 -4.65 19.48 9.94
C SER A 18 -4.50 20.26 8.64
N ASN A 19 -3.30 20.78 8.35
CA ASN A 19 -3.01 21.50 7.12
C ASN A 19 -3.27 20.59 5.93
N LYS A 20 -4.06 21.07 4.97
CA LYS A 20 -4.20 20.46 3.66
C LYS A 20 -3.11 20.97 2.72
N PHE A 21 -2.53 20.08 1.94
CA PHE A 21 -1.51 20.39 0.96
C PHE A 21 -2.09 20.16 -0.43
N ASN A 22 -2.53 21.25 -1.06
CA ASN A 22 -3.19 21.26 -2.36
C ASN A 22 -2.44 22.17 -3.34
N ASN A 23 -1.18 21.86 -3.66
CA ASN A 23 -0.50 22.54 -4.76
C ASN A 23 0.67 21.70 -5.31
N LYS A 24 0.78 21.61 -6.65
CA LYS A 24 1.65 20.65 -7.36
C LYS A 24 3.15 21.01 -7.36
N THR A 25 3.58 22.12 -6.77
CA THR A 25 4.86 22.75 -7.14
C THR A 25 5.86 23.00 -6.01
N MET A 26 5.55 22.68 -4.74
CA MET A 26 6.43 23.05 -3.61
C MET A 26 7.32 21.90 -3.11
N PHE A 27 6.88 20.64 -3.25
CA PHE A 27 7.63 19.49 -2.75
C PHE A 27 7.18 18.19 -3.44
N ASN A 28 8.13 17.26 -3.56
CA ASN A 28 7.90 15.90 -4.11
C ASN A 28 8.13 14.82 -3.04
N TYR A 29 8.65 15.21 -1.87
CA TYR A 29 8.94 14.30 -0.76
C TYR A 29 8.16 14.72 0.48
N ILE A 30 7.77 13.74 1.30
CA ILE A 30 7.22 14.00 2.64
C ILE A 30 7.98 13.21 3.68
N CYS A 31 8.48 13.90 4.70
CA CYS A 31 9.04 13.31 5.91
C CYS A 31 8.12 13.63 7.08
N ALA A 32 7.34 12.65 7.52
CA ALA A 32 6.40 12.78 8.62
C ALA A 32 6.57 11.59 9.58
N PRO A 33 7.71 11.50 10.29
CA PRO A 33 8.10 10.32 11.07
C PRO A 33 7.10 9.94 12.16
N VAL A 34 6.45 10.94 12.76
CA VAL A 34 5.58 10.79 13.93
C VAL A 34 4.10 11.04 13.62
N LEU A 35 3.76 11.42 12.38
CA LEU A 35 2.37 11.73 12.01
C LEU A 35 1.51 10.48 12.17
N ASN A 36 0.51 10.55 13.05
CA ASN A 36 -0.33 9.39 13.38
C ASN A 36 -1.52 9.21 12.42
N LYS A 37 -1.96 10.31 11.79
CA LYS A 37 -3.17 10.36 10.98
C LYS A 37 -2.98 11.31 9.81
N ALA A 38 -3.24 10.81 8.60
CA ALA A 38 -3.38 11.61 7.41
C ALA A 38 -4.84 12.03 7.31
N ALA A 39 -5.11 13.32 7.53
CA ALA A 39 -6.47 13.84 7.59
C ALA A 39 -7.15 13.81 6.21
N LYS A 40 -8.48 14.01 6.21
CA LYS A 40 -9.27 14.08 4.97
C LYS A 40 -8.63 15.05 3.98
N GLU A 41 -8.39 14.55 2.77
CA GLU A 41 -7.84 15.33 1.65
C GLU A 41 -6.45 15.94 1.89
N GLN A 42 -5.72 15.50 2.92
CA GLN A 42 -4.51 16.19 3.37
C GLN A 42 -3.41 16.25 2.30
N PHE A 43 -3.22 15.18 1.54
CA PHE A 43 -2.15 15.02 0.56
C PHE A 43 -2.69 14.66 -0.83
N GLN A 44 -3.92 15.06 -1.14
CA GLN A 44 -4.56 14.74 -2.42
C GLN A 44 -3.91 15.49 -3.59
N ARG A 45 -3.88 14.86 -4.76
CA ARG A 45 -3.44 15.42 -6.05
C ARG A 45 -2.01 15.97 -6.04
N LEU A 46 -1.17 15.44 -5.16
CA LEU A 46 0.26 15.73 -5.12
C LEU A 46 1.03 14.88 -6.13
N SER A 47 2.21 15.33 -6.54
CA SER A 47 3.12 14.53 -7.38
C SER A 47 4.28 14.04 -6.51
N LEU A 48 4.01 13.04 -5.68
CA LEU A 48 4.98 12.56 -4.69
C LEU A 48 5.87 11.46 -5.28
N ASP A 49 7.18 11.65 -5.15
CA ASP A 49 8.18 10.66 -5.52
C ASP A 49 8.40 9.64 -4.39
N ALA A 50 8.47 10.10 -3.15
CA ALA A 50 8.61 9.24 -1.97
C ALA A 50 8.05 9.88 -0.69
N MET A 51 7.75 9.03 0.29
CA MET A 51 7.24 9.44 1.59
C MET A 51 7.82 8.57 2.70
N PHE A 52 8.08 9.19 3.85
CA PHE A 52 8.49 8.54 5.08
C PHE A 52 7.47 8.82 6.18
N MET A 53 6.61 7.83 6.46
CA MET A 53 5.52 7.93 7.44
C MET A 53 5.37 6.63 8.25
N PRO A 54 6.39 6.23 9.02
CA PRO A 54 6.45 4.93 9.70
C PRO A 54 5.40 4.78 10.82
N ASP A 55 4.99 5.87 11.48
CA ASP A 55 3.98 5.85 12.56
C ASP A 55 2.55 6.19 12.09
N LEU A 56 2.33 6.35 10.79
CA LEU A 56 1.00 6.62 10.25
C LEU A 56 0.08 5.42 10.51
N LYS A 57 -0.98 5.64 11.28
CA LYS A 57 -1.96 4.61 11.66
C LYS A 57 -3.26 4.71 10.86
N ILE A 58 -3.72 5.94 10.63
CA ILE A 58 -5.03 6.21 10.02
C ILE A 58 -4.85 7.05 8.76
N VAL A 59 -5.46 6.61 7.67
CA VAL A 59 -5.54 7.36 6.42
C VAL A 59 -7.01 7.70 6.17
N ASP A 60 -7.41 8.95 6.34
CA ASP A 60 -8.80 9.36 6.16
C ASP A 60 -9.20 9.45 4.68
N GLN A 61 -10.50 9.70 4.47
CA GLN A 61 -11.11 9.91 3.17
C GLN A 61 -10.27 10.82 2.26
N LEU A 62 -10.00 10.35 1.03
CA LEU A 62 -9.28 11.09 -0.01
C LEU A 62 -7.86 11.57 0.38
N ALA A 63 -7.27 11.11 1.48
CA ALA A 63 -6.00 11.66 1.97
C ALA A 63 -4.86 11.64 0.94
N PHE A 64 -4.77 10.61 0.09
CA PHE A 64 -3.79 10.47 -0.99
C PHE A 64 -4.45 10.27 -2.36
N PHE A 65 -5.64 10.84 -2.55
CA PHE A 65 -6.38 10.74 -3.80
C PHE A 65 -5.57 11.29 -4.97
N SER A 66 -5.34 10.51 -6.02
CA SER A 66 -4.65 10.93 -7.25
C SER A 66 -3.23 11.47 -7.02
N SER A 67 -2.48 10.92 -6.05
CA SER A 67 -1.16 11.43 -5.64
C SER A 67 0.05 10.83 -6.39
N GLN A 68 -0.21 10.14 -7.50
CA GLN A 68 0.80 9.56 -8.42
C GLN A 68 1.81 8.60 -7.77
N LEU A 69 1.51 8.08 -6.57
CA LEU A 69 2.44 7.28 -5.77
C LEU A 69 2.86 6.02 -6.52
N LYS A 70 4.16 5.86 -6.78
CA LYS A 70 4.74 4.65 -7.42
C LYS A 70 5.18 3.60 -6.40
N HIS A 71 5.53 4.05 -5.20
CA HIS A 71 5.95 3.21 -4.09
C HIS A 71 5.26 3.71 -2.83
N LEU A 72 4.81 2.77 -1.99
CA LEU A 72 4.15 3.09 -0.74
C LEU A 72 4.61 2.10 0.34
N TYR A 73 5.16 2.63 1.43
CA TYR A 73 5.55 1.85 2.59
C TYR A 73 4.96 2.47 3.85
N LEU A 74 3.92 1.82 4.38
CA LEU A 74 3.12 2.29 5.50
C LEU A 74 2.96 1.16 6.53
N PRO A 75 4.01 0.86 7.32
CA PRO A 75 4.07 -0.36 8.15
C PRO A 75 3.12 -0.35 9.35
N SER A 76 2.64 0.83 9.75
CA SER A 76 1.79 1.00 10.94
C SER A 76 0.33 1.28 10.62
N VAL A 77 -0.06 1.34 9.34
CA VAL A 77 -1.43 1.69 8.96
C VAL A 77 -2.37 0.56 9.33
N VAL A 78 -3.39 0.90 10.13
CA VAL A 78 -4.44 0.00 10.61
C VAL A 78 -5.79 0.28 9.97
N GLU A 79 -6.01 1.50 9.48
CA GLU A 79 -7.29 1.96 8.94
C GLU A 79 -7.12 2.86 7.71
N ILE A 80 -7.93 2.61 6.68
CA ILE A 80 -7.98 3.42 5.45
C ILE A 80 -9.44 3.77 5.13
N GLY A 81 -9.72 5.06 4.96
CA GLY A 81 -11.03 5.61 4.63
C GLY A 81 -11.33 5.69 3.13
N GLN A 82 -12.56 6.06 2.82
CA GLN A 82 -13.12 6.12 1.47
C GLN A 82 -12.20 6.80 0.45
N CYS A 83 -11.98 6.17 -0.71
CA CYS A 83 -11.21 6.75 -1.82
C CYS A 83 -9.78 7.21 -1.48
N ALA A 84 -9.22 6.84 -0.32
CA ALA A 84 -7.98 7.41 0.20
C ALA A 84 -6.79 7.27 -0.75
N PHE A 85 -6.71 6.17 -1.51
CA PHE A 85 -5.62 5.88 -2.44
C PHE A 85 -6.11 5.72 -3.89
N GLN A 86 -7.30 6.21 -4.23
CA GLN A 86 -7.83 6.14 -5.58
C GLN A 86 -6.89 6.84 -6.59
N TYR A 87 -6.75 6.28 -7.80
CA TYR A 87 -5.91 6.80 -8.89
C TYR A 87 -4.40 6.93 -8.57
N ASN A 88 -3.83 5.99 -7.81
CA ASN A 88 -2.37 5.90 -7.61
C ASN A 88 -1.70 4.87 -8.54
N ASN A 89 -0.36 4.87 -8.56
CA ASN A 89 0.45 4.14 -9.54
C ASN A 89 1.36 3.05 -8.94
N PHE A 90 1.13 2.66 -7.69
CA PHE A 90 1.94 1.63 -7.05
C PHE A 90 1.67 0.28 -7.69
N GLN A 91 2.72 -0.52 -7.87
CA GLN A 91 2.59 -1.87 -8.43
C GLN A 91 2.33 -2.93 -7.36
N ILE A 92 2.86 -2.70 -6.16
CA ILE A 92 2.79 -3.63 -5.05
C ILE A 92 2.39 -2.84 -3.84
N LEU A 93 1.39 -3.34 -3.11
CA LEU A 93 0.95 -2.76 -1.86
C LEU A 93 0.86 -3.84 -0.79
N SER A 94 1.72 -3.76 0.21
CA SER A 94 1.74 -4.66 1.36
C SER A 94 1.52 -3.84 2.63
N LEU A 95 0.38 -4.07 3.29
CA LEU A 95 -0.08 -3.36 4.48
C LEU A 95 -0.33 -4.38 5.59
N THR A 96 0.75 -4.80 6.22
CA THR A 96 0.80 -5.93 7.16
C THR A 96 -0.05 -5.72 8.43
N LYS A 97 -0.26 -4.46 8.83
CA LYS A 97 -1.07 -4.08 9.99
C LYS A 97 -2.48 -3.58 9.65
N LEU A 98 -2.89 -3.60 8.38
CA LEU A 98 -4.20 -3.09 7.98
C LEU A 98 -5.32 -4.00 8.49
N ILE A 99 -6.22 -3.45 9.30
CA ILE A 99 -7.34 -4.17 9.92
C ILE A 99 -8.65 -3.84 9.21
N THR A 100 -8.85 -2.58 8.85
CA THR A 100 -10.15 -2.06 8.42
C THR A 100 -10.03 -1.13 7.21
N LEU A 101 -10.89 -1.37 6.22
CA LEU A 101 -11.23 -0.43 5.17
C LEU A 101 -12.60 0.18 5.50
N LYS A 102 -12.68 1.50 5.66
CA LYS A 102 -13.92 2.22 5.96
C LYS A 102 -14.55 2.74 4.68
N GLU A 103 -15.85 2.46 4.51
CA GLU A 103 -16.60 2.73 3.28
C GLU A 103 -15.98 2.01 2.07
N ASP A 104 -16.04 2.62 0.89
CA ASP A 104 -15.77 1.95 -0.38
C ASP A 104 -14.62 2.59 -1.18
N SER A 105 -14.19 1.88 -2.23
CA SER A 105 -13.32 2.40 -3.31
C SER A 105 -11.92 2.90 -2.90
N GLN A 106 -11.32 2.37 -1.83
CA GLN A 106 -10.04 2.86 -1.30
C GLN A 106 -8.90 2.82 -2.32
N PHE A 107 -8.88 1.81 -3.19
CA PHE A 107 -7.85 1.61 -4.22
C PHE A 107 -8.44 1.64 -5.64
N TYR A 108 -9.58 2.31 -5.84
CA TYR A 108 -10.23 2.41 -7.15
C TYR A 108 -9.26 2.95 -8.22
N SER A 109 -9.26 2.31 -9.38
CA SER A 109 -8.46 2.65 -10.56
C SER A 109 -6.96 2.84 -10.26
N CYS A 110 -6.41 2.08 -9.31
CA CYS A 110 -4.97 1.90 -9.17
C CYS A 110 -4.45 0.99 -10.29
N LYS A 111 -4.45 1.48 -11.53
CA LYS A 111 -4.25 0.68 -12.76
C LYS A 111 -2.90 -0.05 -12.86
N HIS A 112 -1.94 0.33 -12.02
CA HIS A 112 -0.62 -0.29 -11.96
C HIS A 112 -0.49 -1.38 -10.90
N LEU A 113 -1.43 -1.45 -9.94
CA LEU A 113 -1.41 -2.40 -8.85
C LEU A 113 -1.52 -3.82 -9.39
N LYS A 114 -0.53 -4.65 -9.06
CA LYS A 114 -0.43 -6.08 -9.40
C LYS A 114 -0.65 -6.99 -8.21
N LEU A 115 -0.13 -6.60 -7.04
CA LEU A 115 -0.21 -7.41 -5.84
C LEU A 115 -0.68 -6.57 -4.66
N PHE A 116 -1.76 -7.02 -4.02
CA PHE A 116 -2.22 -6.50 -2.74
C PHE A 116 -2.06 -7.56 -1.65
N HIS A 117 -1.41 -7.20 -0.54
CA HIS A 117 -1.21 -8.06 0.62
C HIS A 117 -1.60 -7.34 1.91
N ALA A 118 -2.60 -7.87 2.62
CA ALA A 118 -3.03 -7.39 3.94
C ALA A 118 -3.50 -8.60 4.77
N PRO A 119 -2.57 -9.28 5.48
CA PRO A 119 -2.79 -10.61 6.04
C PRO A 119 -3.88 -10.64 7.12
N ILE A 120 -4.07 -9.54 7.84
CA ILE A 120 -5.02 -9.41 8.96
C ILE A 120 -6.26 -8.58 8.61
N LEU A 121 -6.44 -8.21 7.33
CA LEU A 121 -7.60 -7.42 6.89
C LEU A 121 -8.89 -8.22 7.11
N SER A 122 -9.91 -7.58 7.68
CA SER A 122 -11.20 -8.20 8.01
C SER A 122 -12.19 -8.26 6.84
N CYS A 123 -12.15 -7.26 5.95
CA CYS A 123 -13.10 -7.11 4.86
C CYS A 123 -12.48 -6.33 3.70
N VAL A 124 -12.64 -6.83 2.48
CA VAL A 124 -12.46 -6.05 1.25
C VAL A 124 -13.81 -5.42 0.91
N SER A 125 -13.86 -4.10 0.98
CA SER A 125 -15.04 -3.24 0.78
C SER A 125 -15.60 -3.26 -0.65
N GLU A 126 -16.77 -2.64 -0.84
CA GLU A 126 -17.38 -2.52 -2.16
C GLU A 126 -16.46 -1.68 -3.07
N PHE A 127 -16.35 -2.10 -4.34
CA PHE A 127 -15.52 -1.41 -5.36
C PHE A 127 -14.06 -1.17 -4.97
N CYS A 128 -13.53 -1.85 -3.93
CA CYS A 128 -12.23 -1.57 -3.34
C CYS A 128 -11.09 -1.50 -4.38
N PHE A 129 -11.07 -2.45 -5.31
CA PHE A 129 -10.13 -2.54 -6.41
C PHE A 129 -10.79 -2.35 -7.77
N GLN A 130 -11.94 -1.66 -7.84
CA GLN A 130 -12.59 -1.44 -9.12
C GLN A 130 -11.61 -0.82 -10.13
N ASP A 131 -11.58 -1.35 -11.35
CA ASP A 131 -10.73 -0.90 -12.46
C ASP A 131 -9.22 -0.95 -12.16
N CYS A 132 -8.80 -1.80 -11.20
CA CYS A 132 -7.41 -2.22 -11.05
C CYS A 132 -7.05 -3.28 -12.10
N GLU A 133 -6.99 -2.86 -13.36
CA GLU A 133 -6.89 -3.74 -14.54
C GLU A 133 -5.65 -4.66 -14.53
N ARG A 134 -4.57 -4.29 -13.84
CA ARG A 134 -3.33 -5.08 -13.72
C ARG A 134 -3.24 -5.91 -12.44
N LEU A 135 -4.29 -5.93 -11.61
CA LEU A 135 -4.27 -6.68 -10.35
C LEU A 135 -4.23 -8.18 -10.66
N GLU A 136 -3.12 -8.83 -10.34
CA GLU A 136 -2.86 -10.25 -10.59
C GLU A 136 -3.14 -11.09 -9.33
N SER A 137 -2.84 -10.55 -8.14
CA SER A 137 -2.86 -11.28 -6.88
C SER A 137 -3.42 -10.47 -5.71
N VAL A 138 -4.30 -11.09 -4.92
CA VAL A 138 -4.85 -10.51 -3.68
C VAL A 138 -4.69 -11.51 -2.54
N ILE A 139 -3.98 -11.11 -1.48
CA ILE A 139 -3.61 -11.96 -0.35
C ILE A 139 -4.17 -11.34 0.95
N VAL A 140 -5.37 -11.80 1.32
CA VAL A 140 -6.20 -11.30 2.42
C VAL A 140 -6.89 -12.48 3.14
N PRO A 141 -6.13 -13.43 3.70
CA PRO A 141 -6.64 -14.73 4.18
C PRO A 141 -7.79 -14.62 5.19
N ALA A 142 -7.83 -13.56 6.00
CA ALA A 142 -8.87 -13.33 6.99
C ALA A 142 -10.10 -12.55 6.46
N ALA A 143 -10.02 -11.99 5.25
CA ALA A 143 -11.01 -11.05 4.76
C ALA A 143 -12.21 -11.73 4.10
N SER A 144 -13.41 -11.23 4.44
CA SER A 144 -14.59 -11.36 3.58
C SER A 144 -14.47 -10.41 2.37
N ILE A 145 -15.15 -10.71 1.27
CA ILE A 145 -15.14 -9.88 0.06
C ILE A 145 -16.56 -9.35 -0.18
N ARG A 146 -16.75 -8.04 -0.32
CA ARG A 146 -18.04 -7.42 -0.67
C ARG A 146 -18.30 -7.41 -2.18
N ASP A 147 -19.52 -7.05 -2.54
CA ASP A 147 -19.97 -6.95 -3.93
C ASP A 147 -19.05 -6.02 -4.74
N SER A 148 -18.83 -6.37 -6.00
CA SER A 148 -18.03 -5.59 -6.96
C SER A 148 -16.62 -5.20 -6.50
N ALA A 149 -16.07 -5.78 -5.43
CA ALA A 149 -14.72 -5.48 -4.92
C ALA A 149 -13.62 -5.59 -5.99
N PHE A 150 -13.82 -6.49 -6.96
CA PHE A 150 -12.91 -6.75 -8.09
C PHE A 150 -13.54 -6.39 -9.46
N HIS A 151 -14.47 -5.43 -9.50
CA HIS A 151 -15.07 -4.95 -10.75
C HIS A 151 -13.98 -4.52 -11.72
N GLY A 152 -13.96 -5.03 -12.96
CA GLY A 152 -12.93 -4.64 -13.94
C GLY A 152 -11.52 -5.22 -13.70
N CYS A 153 -11.29 -6.03 -12.66
CA CYS A 153 -9.99 -6.69 -12.41
C CYS A 153 -9.80 -7.91 -13.34
N GLN A 154 -9.66 -7.68 -14.64
CA GLN A 154 -9.60 -8.74 -15.65
C GLN A 154 -8.38 -9.67 -15.55
N ASN A 155 -7.27 -9.19 -14.98
CA ASN A 155 -6.02 -9.94 -14.82
C ASN A 155 -5.90 -10.65 -13.46
N LEU A 156 -6.94 -10.62 -12.62
CA LEU A 156 -6.88 -11.28 -11.32
C LEU A 156 -6.83 -12.79 -11.52
N GLN A 157 -5.74 -13.39 -11.08
CA GLN A 157 -5.45 -14.80 -11.34
C GLN A 157 -5.27 -15.60 -10.04
N MET A 158 -4.98 -14.95 -8.91
CA MET A 158 -4.82 -15.60 -7.60
C MET A 158 -5.51 -14.78 -6.50
N ALA A 159 -6.26 -15.47 -5.63
CA ALA A 159 -6.85 -14.87 -4.43
C ALA A 159 -6.70 -15.80 -3.23
N VAL A 160 -6.09 -15.31 -2.14
CA VAL A 160 -6.13 -15.93 -0.83
C VAL A 160 -7.09 -15.13 0.03
N CYS A 161 -8.29 -15.65 0.29
CA CYS A 161 -9.30 -14.98 1.10
C CYS A 161 -10.21 -16.01 1.79
N LYS A 162 -11.06 -15.55 2.72
CA LYS A 162 -12.15 -16.40 3.20
C LYS A 162 -13.07 -16.74 2.03
N LYS A 163 -13.75 -17.90 2.11
CA LYS A 163 -14.85 -18.22 1.19
C LYS A 163 -15.80 -17.04 1.14
N SER A 164 -15.98 -16.46 -0.04
CA SER A 164 -16.82 -15.28 -0.22
C SER A 164 -17.89 -15.52 -1.28
N GLN A 165 -19.12 -15.14 -0.94
CA GLN A 165 -20.25 -15.08 -1.85
C GLN A 165 -20.52 -13.62 -2.18
N PHE A 166 -19.77 -13.06 -3.13
CA PHE A 166 -19.97 -11.71 -3.63
C PHE A 166 -20.57 -11.72 -5.04
N LYS A 167 -21.25 -10.64 -5.41
CA LYS A 167 -21.84 -10.38 -6.73
C LYS A 167 -20.98 -9.40 -7.52
N CYS A 168 -21.03 -9.49 -8.85
CA CYS A 168 -20.42 -8.51 -9.73
C CYS A 168 -21.11 -8.54 -11.10
N GLY A 169 -21.24 -7.36 -11.73
CA GLY A 169 -21.89 -7.18 -13.03
C GLY A 169 -20.98 -6.67 -14.16
N CYS A 170 -19.66 -6.62 -13.96
CA CYS A 170 -18.73 -6.00 -14.91
C CYS A 170 -18.46 -6.79 -16.20
N LYS A 171 -18.90 -8.06 -16.27
CA LYS A 171 -18.73 -9.00 -17.39
C LYS A 171 -17.29 -9.45 -17.69
N ASN A 172 -16.25 -8.79 -17.18
CA ASN A 172 -14.85 -9.07 -17.52
C ASN A 172 -13.96 -9.58 -16.36
N CYS A 173 -14.35 -9.41 -15.08
CA CYS A 173 -13.55 -9.93 -13.97
C CYS A 173 -13.73 -11.45 -13.76
N PRO A 174 -12.83 -12.13 -13.04
CA PRO A 174 -12.92 -13.58 -12.80
C PRO A 174 -14.24 -14.03 -12.17
N LYS A 175 -14.92 -13.17 -11.40
CA LYS A 175 -16.24 -13.49 -10.87
C LYS A 175 -17.27 -13.59 -12.00
N CYS A 176 -17.30 -12.61 -12.89
CA CYS A 176 -18.26 -12.57 -14.01
C CYS A 176 -17.92 -13.56 -15.12
N THR A 177 -16.64 -13.86 -15.34
CA THR A 177 -16.18 -14.87 -16.31
C THR A 177 -16.16 -16.28 -15.74
N LYS A 178 -16.68 -16.49 -14.51
CA LYS A 178 -16.76 -17.77 -13.80
C LYS A 178 -15.40 -18.44 -13.54
N ARG A 179 -14.31 -17.66 -13.54
CA ARG A 179 -12.92 -18.11 -13.26
C ARG A 179 -12.47 -17.88 -11.82
N PHE A 180 -13.27 -17.22 -10.98
CA PHE A 180 -12.85 -16.89 -9.61
C PHE A 180 -12.54 -18.13 -8.75
N GLN A 181 -13.21 -19.27 -9.01
CA GLN A 181 -12.90 -20.52 -8.31
C GLN A 181 -11.46 -20.99 -8.59
N LEU A 182 -10.95 -20.80 -9.81
CA LEU A 182 -9.56 -21.09 -10.16
C LEU A 182 -8.59 -20.14 -9.42
N CYS A 183 -8.97 -18.88 -9.23
CA CYS A 183 -8.18 -17.94 -8.43
C CYS A 183 -8.02 -18.41 -6.98
N LEU A 184 -9.08 -18.97 -6.39
CA LEU A 184 -9.05 -19.55 -5.04
C LEU A 184 -8.19 -20.80 -4.98
N GLN A 185 -8.30 -21.72 -5.95
CA GLN A 185 -7.45 -22.91 -6.01
C GLN A 185 -5.96 -22.56 -6.11
N ARG A 186 -5.61 -21.60 -6.98
CA ARG A 186 -4.24 -21.05 -7.07
C ARG A 186 -3.80 -20.44 -5.74
N GLY A 187 -4.69 -19.72 -5.06
CA GLY A 187 -4.43 -19.16 -3.73
C GLY A 187 -4.19 -20.22 -2.64
N GLU A 188 -4.95 -21.31 -2.65
CA GLU A 188 -4.79 -22.43 -1.70
C GLU A 188 -3.44 -23.15 -1.88
N LEU A 189 -2.99 -23.32 -3.14
CA LEU A 189 -1.65 -23.85 -3.43
C LEU A 189 -0.57 -22.87 -2.95
N PHE A 190 -0.72 -21.59 -3.26
CA PHE A 190 0.20 -20.56 -2.83
C PHE A 190 0.33 -20.47 -1.31
N ALA A 191 -0.78 -20.59 -0.57
CA ALA A 191 -0.78 -20.55 0.90
C ALA A 191 0.05 -21.68 1.54
N LYS A 192 0.30 -22.78 0.82
CA LYS A 192 1.17 -23.89 1.25
C LYS A 192 2.63 -23.71 0.83
N SER A 193 2.93 -22.71 0.00
CA SER A 193 4.27 -22.49 -0.54
C SER A 193 5.22 -21.88 0.50
N LYS A 194 6.53 -22.09 0.28
CA LYS A 194 7.59 -21.39 1.02
C LYS A 194 7.53 -19.87 0.81
N LEU A 195 7.06 -19.41 -0.35
CA LEU A 195 6.90 -17.98 -0.65
C LEU A 195 5.87 -17.32 0.28
N PHE A 196 4.78 -18.01 0.60
CA PHE A 196 3.79 -17.50 1.55
C PHE A 196 4.34 -17.41 2.98
N GLN A 197 5.18 -18.38 3.39
CA GLN A 197 5.88 -18.29 4.67
C GLN A 197 6.83 -17.07 4.72
N GLN A 198 7.52 -16.78 3.61
CA GLN A 198 8.38 -15.60 3.51
C GLN A 198 7.59 -14.28 3.58
N LEU A 199 6.39 -14.21 3.00
CA LEU A 199 5.51 -13.03 3.13
C LEU A 199 5.10 -12.79 4.59
N SER A 200 4.85 -13.86 5.35
CA SER A 200 4.48 -13.75 6.77
C SER A 200 5.60 -13.13 7.62
N LEU A 201 6.87 -13.33 7.27
CA LEU A 201 8.03 -12.71 7.94
C LEU A 201 8.06 -11.18 7.77
N GLN A 202 7.34 -10.63 6.80
CA GLN A 202 7.25 -9.19 6.60
C GLN A 202 6.66 -8.48 7.83
N ILE A 203 5.75 -9.13 8.56
CA ILE A 203 5.15 -8.59 9.79
C ILE A 203 6.25 -8.32 10.83
N GLU A 204 7.06 -9.33 11.15
CA GLU A 204 8.15 -9.19 12.13
C GLU A 204 9.15 -8.12 11.72
N PHE A 205 9.43 -8.02 10.43
CA PHE A 205 10.35 -7.03 9.90
C PHE A 205 9.79 -5.61 10.01
N ASP A 206 8.51 -5.40 9.68
CA ASP A 206 7.84 -4.11 9.84
C ASP A 206 7.84 -3.68 11.32
N GLU A 207 7.62 -4.61 12.24
CA GLU A 207 7.72 -4.34 13.68
C GLU A 207 9.13 -3.96 14.14
N LYS A 208 10.15 -4.72 13.71
CA LYS A 208 11.55 -4.41 13.99
C LYS A 208 11.95 -3.05 13.43
N PHE A 209 11.49 -2.73 12.22
CA PHE A 209 11.75 -1.44 11.56
C PHE A 209 11.14 -0.28 12.34
N VAL A 210 9.85 -0.36 12.69
CA VAL A 210 9.17 0.70 13.46
C VAL A 210 9.84 0.88 14.83
N ARG A 211 10.23 -0.20 15.52
CA ARG A 211 10.99 -0.12 16.78
C ARG A 211 12.35 0.55 16.58
N PHE A 212 13.09 0.17 15.54
CA PHE A 212 14.40 0.75 15.23
C PHE A 212 14.31 2.25 15.01
N VAL A 213 13.34 2.71 14.21
CA VAL A 213 13.13 4.15 13.93
C VAL A 213 12.81 4.92 15.22
N LYS A 214 12.09 4.33 16.18
CA LYS A 214 11.75 4.97 17.47
C LYS A 214 12.92 5.11 18.44
N ILE A 215 13.88 4.18 18.39
CA ILE A 215 15.05 4.18 19.28
C ILE A 215 16.11 5.17 18.79
N GLN A 216 16.14 5.49 17.49
CA GLN A 216 17.00 6.53 16.98
C GLN A 216 16.56 7.89 17.58
N PRO A 217 17.50 8.69 18.12
CA PRO A 217 17.16 9.97 18.71
C PRO A 217 16.42 10.83 17.69
N THR A 218 15.13 11.08 17.92
CA THR A 218 14.29 12.02 17.16
C THR A 218 14.64 13.47 17.51
N HIS A 219 15.93 13.79 17.59
CA HIS A 219 16.40 15.16 17.70
C HIS A 219 16.38 15.79 16.30
N ILE A 220 15.19 16.21 15.85
CA ILE A 220 15.10 17.35 14.92
C ILE A 220 15.14 18.63 15.75
N GLN A 221 16.18 18.80 16.57
CA GLN A 221 16.41 20.04 17.30
C GLN A 221 17.24 20.99 16.44
N THR A 222 16.59 22.11 16.10
CA THR A 222 17.19 23.43 15.79
C THR A 222 18.29 23.53 14.72
N HIS A 223 17.90 24.13 13.58
CA HIS A 223 18.66 24.96 12.62
C HIS A 223 20.11 24.64 12.15
N GLN A 224 20.95 23.90 12.88
CA GLN A 224 22.35 23.62 12.50
C GLN A 224 22.56 22.23 11.86
N ASP A 225 21.70 21.24 12.12
CA ASP A 225 21.86 19.88 11.56
C ASP A 225 21.35 19.70 10.12
N ASN A 226 20.77 20.75 9.54
CA ASN A 226 20.08 20.68 8.25
C ASN A 226 21.02 20.45 7.06
N GLN A 227 22.32 20.78 7.15
CA GLN A 227 23.25 20.61 6.02
C GLN A 227 23.90 19.21 5.96
N ASN A 228 24.09 18.54 7.10
CA ASN A 228 24.72 17.20 7.15
C ASN A 228 23.71 16.04 7.05
N LEU A 229 22.46 16.24 7.45
CA LEU A 229 21.38 15.25 7.26
C LEU A 229 20.90 15.19 5.79
N GLN A 230 20.99 16.32 5.07
CA GLN A 230 20.57 16.47 3.66
C GLN A 230 21.34 15.58 2.67
N GLY A 231 22.54 15.08 3.02
CA GLY A 231 23.35 14.22 2.15
C GLY A 231 23.31 12.72 2.51
N LYS A 232 23.01 12.37 3.77
CA LYS A 232 23.08 10.98 4.27
C LYS A 232 21.74 10.23 4.25
N TRP A 233 20.61 10.92 4.45
CA TRP A 233 19.29 10.26 4.53
C TRP A 233 18.64 10.03 3.16
N THR A 234 18.83 10.96 2.22
CA THR A 234 18.10 11.08 0.94
C THR A 234 18.55 10.15 -0.19
N LYS A 235 19.69 9.45 -0.08
CA LYS A 235 20.21 8.62 -1.21
C LYS A 235 20.50 7.16 -0.91
N ILE A 236 20.88 6.80 0.31
CA ILE A 236 21.44 5.46 0.59
C ILE A 236 20.48 4.59 1.40
N HIS A 237 19.82 5.11 2.43
CA HIS A 237 19.01 4.27 3.33
C HIS A 237 17.58 4.02 2.83
N GLU A 238 16.90 5.05 2.31
CA GLU A 238 15.53 4.92 1.80
C GLU A 238 15.46 4.16 0.47
N LYS A 239 16.40 4.43 -0.45
CA LYS A 239 16.54 3.69 -1.70
C LYS A 239 16.88 2.21 -1.44
N GLN A 240 17.77 1.89 -0.50
CA GLN A 240 18.12 0.49 -0.23
C GLN A 240 17.06 -0.27 0.56
N ILE A 241 16.34 0.36 1.51
CA ILE A 241 15.27 -0.30 2.26
C ILE A 241 14.03 -0.50 1.38
N ILE A 242 13.65 0.50 0.57
CA ILE A 242 12.54 0.38 -0.39
C ILE A 242 12.92 -0.58 -1.53
N LEU A 243 14.15 -0.52 -2.07
CA LEU A 243 14.60 -1.49 -3.11
C LEU A 243 14.85 -2.89 -2.55
N ALA A 244 15.25 -3.08 -1.29
CA ALA A 244 15.37 -4.41 -0.68
C ALA A 244 13.98 -5.01 -0.38
N LYS A 245 13.02 -4.20 0.08
CA LYS A 245 11.62 -4.61 0.32
C LYS A 245 10.87 -4.88 -0.98
N LEU A 246 11.03 -4.01 -1.97
CA LEU A 246 10.58 -4.28 -3.33
C LEU A 246 11.30 -5.51 -3.86
N LYS A 247 12.61 -5.72 -3.70
CA LYS A 247 13.24 -6.97 -4.14
C LYS A 247 12.61 -8.21 -3.50
N GLY A 248 12.32 -8.23 -2.20
CA GLY A 248 11.63 -9.39 -1.58
C GLY A 248 10.21 -9.61 -2.12
N VAL A 249 9.34 -8.61 -2.06
CA VAL A 249 7.92 -8.75 -2.49
C VAL A 249 7.79 -8.78 -4.01
N THR A 250 8.65 -8.09 -4.76
CA THR A 250 8.74 -8.15 -6.23
C THR A 250 9.35 -9.44 -6.69
N GLN A 251 10.32 -10.03 -5.98
CA GLN A 251 10.82 -11.38 -6.32
C GLN A 251 9.76 -12.43 -6.02
N ILE A 252 8.98 -12.28 -4.95
CA ILE A 252 7.79 -13.12 -4.71
C ILE A 252 6.73 -12.88 -5.81
N ALA A 253 6.46 -11.64 -6.22
CA ALA A 253 5.51 -11.33 -7.30
C ALA A 253 5.98 -11.81 -8.69
N LEU A 254 7.28 -11.75 -8.97
CA LEU A 254 7.90 -12.27 -10.19
C LEU A 254 7.90 -13.80 -10.20
N SER A 255 8.20 -14.44 -9.07
CA SER A 255 8.09 -15.90 -8.91
C SER A 255 6.64 -16.36 -9.04
N LEU A 256 5.68 -15.64 -8.47
CA LEU A 256 4.24 -15.86 -8.66
C LEU A 256 3.85 -15.79 -10.13
N SER A 257 4.26 -14.73 -10.84
CA SER A 257 3.98 -14.57 -12.27
C SER A 257 4.57 -15.71 -13.12
N ASN A 258 5.74 -16.24 -12.75
CA ASN A 258 6.39 -17.33 -13.46
C ASN A 258 5.76 -18.70 -13.15
N GLU A 259 5.45 -19.01 -11.89
CA GLU A 259 4.75 -20.24 -11.51
C GLU A 259 3.35 -20.31 -12.15
N MET A 260 2.67 -19.17 -12.29
CA MET A 260 1.34 -19.10 -12.89
C MET A 260 1.35 -19.32 -14.41
N LYS A 261 2.46 -19.02 -15.11
CA LYS A 261 2.64 -19.29 -16.54
C LYS A 261 2.96 -20.76 -16.84
N ILE A 262 3.67 -21.44 -15.93
CA ILE A 262 4.04 -22.85 -16.11
C ILE A 262 2.79 -23.74 -16.04
N ASN A 263 1.87 -23.46 -15.12
CA ASN A 263 0.62 -24.20 -14.96
C ASN A 263 -0.46 -23.89 -16.02
N GLU A 264 -0.16 -23.08 -17.04
CA GLU A 264 -1.04 -22.85 -18.20
C GLU A 264 -0.56 -23.62 -19.46
N LEU A 265 0.58 -24.31 -19.37
CA LEU A 265 1.18 -25.11 -20.44
C LEU A 265 1.07 -26.64 -20.21
N GLU A 266 0.46 -27.05 -19.09
CA GLU A 266 0.07 -28.43 -18.75
C GLU A 266 -1.46 -28.59 -18.77
#